data_AF-A0A401GSX0-F1
#
_entry.id   AF-A0A401GSX0-F1
#
_cell.length_a   1.000
_cell.length_b   1.000
_cell.length_c   1.000
_cell.angle_alpha   90.00
_cell.angle_beta   90.00
_cell.angle_gamma   90.00
#
_symmetry.space_group_name_H-M   'P 1'
#
loop_
_entity.id
_entity.type
_entity.pdbx_description
1 polymer ?
#
loop_
_entity_poly.entity_id
_entity_poly.type
_entity_poly.pdbx_seq_one_letter_code
_entity_poly.pdbx_strand_id
1 'polypeptide(L)'
;MIGDGQSFIEGHQQWQCHRAATIKNELGDNSGILVLTGGESCMSESVQLDYLTCDALDVISIHAYGVTDYNTSSIETYVQQAQAAGKLLLMEEWGACYFNTDNNNCPTGDALFTSARDANIVGWAGNITAAGLPWLYWEVLPNADPCIA
;
A
#
# COMPACT_ATOMS: atom_id res chain seq x y z
N MET A 1 -0.77 -2.02 13.68
CA MET A 1 0.39 -1.73 12.83
C MET A 1 0.06 -0.48 12.04
N ILE A 2 -0.97 -0.51 11.18
CA ILE A 2 -1.57 0.71 10.60
C ILE A 2 -1.86 1.76 11.68
N GLY A 3 -1.34 2.97 11.50
CA GLY A 3 -1.49 4.10 12.42
C GLY A 3 -0.60 4.06 13.67
N ASP A 4 0.29 3.06 13.81
CA ASP A 4 1.26 3.01 14.92
C ASP A 4 2.62 3.66 14.54
N GLY A 5 2.80 4.01 13.27
CA GLY A 5 3.95 4.71 12.70
C GLY A 5 5.19 3.84 12.43
N GLN A 6 6.07 4.33 11.57
CA GLN A 6 7.29 3.66 11.08
C GLN A 6 8.12 2.94 12.17
N SER A 7 8.42 3.59 13.30
CA SER A 7 9.25 2.97 14.35
C SER A 7 8.58 1.75 15.00
N PHE A 8 7.24 1.77 15.11
CA PHE A 8 6.52 0.60 15.59
C PHE A 8 6.60 -0.54 14.58
N ILE A 9 6.39 -0.25 13.29
CA ILE A 9 6.49 -1.23 12.20
C ILE A 9 7.87 -1.88 12.21
N GLU A 10 8.93 -1.07 12.24
CA GLU A 10 10.33 -1.53 12.26
C GLU A 10 10.62 -2.46 13.45
N GLY A 11 10.05 -2.15 14.62
CA GLY A 11 10.20 -2.95 15.84
C GLY A 11 9.39 -4.26 15.87
N HIS A 12 8.42 -4.42 14.96
CA HIS A 12 7.47 -5.54 14.99
C HIS A 12 7.36 -6.29 13.65
N GLN A 13 8.34 -6.14 12.75
CA GLN A 13 8.30 -6.78 11.42
C GLN A 13 8.09 -8.30 11.47
N GLN A 14 8.64 -8.96 12.49
CA GLN A 14 8.50 -10.40 12.71
C GLN A 14 7.04 -10.86 12.86
N TRP A 15 6.12 -9.99 13.26
CA TRP A 15 4.70 -10.33 13.36
C TRP A 15 4.14 -10.76 12.00
N GLN A 16 4.39 -9.98 10.93
CA GLN A 16 3.92 -10.30 9.58
C GLN A 16 4.45 -11.67 9.12
N CYS A 17 5.75 -11.91 9.28
CA CYS A 17 6.38 -13.19 8.93
C CYS A 17 5.82 -14.37 9.72
N HIS A 18 5.62 -14.23 11.02
CA HIS A 18 5.04 -15.31 11.83
C HIS A 18 3.60 -15.62 11.42
N ARG A 19 2.80 -14.59 11.09
CA ARG A 19 1.44 -14.81 10.57
C ARG A 19 1.49 -15.53 9.21
N ALA A 20 2.34 -15.07 8.29
CA ALA A 20 2.49 -15.67 6.98
C ALA A 20 2.95 -17.14 7.06
N ALA A 21 3.94 -17.44 7.91
CA ALA A 21 4.41 -18.80 8.14
C ALA A 21 3.31 -19.70 8.73
N THR A 22 2.53 -19.17 9.67
CA THR A 22 1.37 -19.90 10.21
C THR A 22 0.37 -20.21 9.10
N ILE A 23 0.02 -19.24 8.25
CA ILE A 23 -0.91 -19.42 7.13
C ILE A 23 -0.37 -20.49 6.16
N LYS A 24 0.90 -20.40 5.75
CA LYS A 24 1.53 -21.40 4.86
C LYS A 24 1.48 -22.81 5.44
N ASN A 25 1.75 -22.97 6.74
CA ASN A 25 1.69 -24.27 7.40
C ASN A 25 0.28 -24.88 7.37
N GLU A 26 -0.76 -24.06 7.60
CA GLU A 26 -2.14 -24.53 7.57
C GLU A 26 -2.65 -24.83 6.16
N LEU A 27 -2.19 -24.06 5.15
CA LEU A 27 -2.50 -24.32 3.75
C LEU A 27 -1.85 -25.62 3.24
N GLY A 28 -0.73 -26.00 3.85
CA GLY A 28 0.07 -27.15 3.44
C GLY A 28 0.86 -26.92 2.15
N ASP A 29 1.72 -27.89 1.83
CA ASP A 29 2.58 -27.83 0.66
C ASP A 29 1.78 -27.79 -0.64
N ASN A 30 2.27 -27.04 -1.63
CA ASN A 30 1.73 -26.95 -2.99
C ASN A 30 0.26 -26.48 -3.07
N SER A 31 -0.23 -25.72 -2.09
CA SER A 31 -1.57 -25.12 -2.16
C SER A 31 -1.78 -24.21 -3.38
N GLY A 32 -0.70 -23.64 -3.92
CA GLY A 32 -0.73 -22.65 -5.00
C GLY A 32 -1.31 -21.30 -4.58
N ILE A 33 -1.66 -21.13 -3.30
CA ILE A 33 -2.24 -19.91 -2.75
C ILE A 33 -1.11 -18.97 -2.32
N LEU A 34 -1.17 -17.74 -2.81
CA LEU A 34 -0.25 -16.67 -2.45
C LEU A 34 -0.64 -16.08 -1.09
N VAL A 35 0.36 -15.79 -0.27
CA VAL A 35 0.25 -15.12 1.02
C VAL A 35 0.87 -13.75 0.89
N LEU A 36 0.07 -12.72 1.19
CA LEU A 36 0.44 -11.32 1.05
C LEU A 36 0.67 -10.72 2.44
N THR A 37 1.49 -9.67 2.53
CA THR A 37 1.40 -8.77 3.68
C THR A 37 0.08 -8.00 3.62
N GLY A 38 -0.36 -7.43 4.74
CA GLY A 38 -1.20 -6.25 4.66
C GLY A 38 -0.33 -5.05 4.30
N GLY A 39 -0.86 -4.09 3.56
CA GLY A 39 -0.25 -2.77 3.48
C GLY A 39 -0.36 -2.07 4.83
N GLU A 40 0.68 -1.32 5.17
CA GLU A 40 0.70 -0.46 6.35
C GLU A 40 0.20 0.94 5.96
N SER A 41 0.30 1.92 6.84
CA SER A 41 -0.34 3.23 6.63
C SER A 41 0.13 3.97 5.37
N CYS A 42 1.39 3.76 4.95
CA CYS A 42 2.00 4.38 3.76
C CYS A 42 2.96 3.42 3.03
N MET A 43 3.40 3.78 1.82
CA MET A 43 4.28 2.91 1.01
C MET A 43 5.60 2.55 1.72
N SER A 44 6.21 3.49 2.43
CA SER A 44 7.48 3.25 3.15
C SER A 44 7.31 2.34 4.36
N GLU A 45 6.16 2.41 5.03
CA GLU A 45 5.81 1.48 6.12
C GLU A 45 5.46 0.10 5.58
N SER A 46 4.84 0.04 4.41
CA SER A 46 4.36 -1.20 3.79
C SER A 46 5.47 -2.11 3.28
N VAL A 47 6.65 -1.57 2.98
CA VAL A 47 7.81 -2.34 2.48
C VAL A 47 8.94 -2.28 3.50
N GLN A 48 9.12 -3.38 4.23
CA GLN A 48 10.21 -3.52 5.20
C GLN A 48 11.19 -4.62 4.80
N LEU A 49 12.43 -4.51 5.28
CA LEU A 49 13.52 -5.43 4.95
C LEU A 49 13.21 -6.87 5.34
N ASP A 50 12.63 -7.11 6.52
CA ASP A 50 12.29 -8.47 6.94
C ASP A 50 11.18 -9.05 6.05
N TYR A 51 10.26 -8.23 5.53
CA TYR A 51 9.19 -8.71 4.63
C TYR A 51 9.78 -9.19 3.31
N LEU A 52 10.73 -8.42 2.76
CA LEU A 52 11.43 -8.75 1.51
C LEU A 52 12.24 -10.04 1.64
N THR A 53 12.75 -10.37 2.82
CA THR A 53 13.56 -11.59 3.06
C THR A 53 12.74 -12.77 3.61
N CYS A 54 11.44 -12.58 3.84
CA CYS A 54 10.57 -13.58 4.44
C CYS A 54 10.09 -14.62 3.44
N ASP A 55 10.55 -15.87 3.53
CA ASP A 55 10.15 -16.93 2.58
C ASP A 55 8.65 -17.24 2.59
N ALA A 56 7.96 -16.99 3.70
CA ALA A 56 6.52 -17.26 3.82
C ALA A 56 5.62 -16.22 3.12
N LEU A 57 6.17 -15.06 2.76
CA LEU A 57 5.47 -14.00 2.03
C LEU A 57 5.78 -14.10 0.54
N ASP A 58 4.75 -14.17 -0.30
CA ASP A 58 4.90 -14.20 -1.76
C ASP A 58 4.69 -12.81 -2.39
N VAL A 59 3.79 -12.02 -1.80
CA VAL A 59 3.38 -10.69 -2.29
C VAL A 59 3.56 -9.67 -1.16
N ILE A 60 4.15 -8.53 -1.47
CA ILE A 60 4.15 -7.37 -0.58
C ILE A 60 3.00 -6.46 -1.02
N SER A 61 2.14 -6.08 -0.08
CA SER A 61 1.05 -5.13 -0.29
C SER A 61 1.51 -3.74 0.14
N ILE A 62 1.18 -2.72 -0.65
CA ILE A 62 1.43 -1.31 -0.32
C ILE A 62 0.15 -0.51 -0.31
N HIS A 63 0.08 0.46 0.61
CA HIS A 63 -0.97 1.49 0.60
C HIS A 63 -0.38 2.85 0.21
N ALA A 64 -1.17 3.65 -0.49
CA ALA A 64 -0.77 5.01 -0.89
C ALA A 64 -1.93 5.99 -0.79
N TYR A 65 -1.67 7.10 -0.10
CA TYR A 65 -2.64 8.15 0.16
C TYR A 65 -2.07 9.56 -0.08
N GLY A 66 -0.76 9.72 -0.30
CA GLY A 66 -0.18 11.00 -0.69
C GLY A 66 -0.26 11.24 -2.19
N VAL A 67 -0.58 12.47 -2.63
CA VAL A 67 -0.59 12.81 -4.07
C VAL A 67 0.76 12.53 -4.75
N THR A 68 1.86 12.73 -4.02
CA THR A 68 3.23 12.48 -4.51
C THR A 68 3.57 10.99 -4.60
N ASP A 69 2.84 10.13 -3.89
CA ASP A 69 3.03 8.69 -3.92
C ASP A 69 2.60 8.11 -5.27
N TYR A 70 1.64 8.76 -5.93
CA TYR A 70 1.12 8.36 -7.24
C TYR A 70 2.00 8.76 -8.41
N ASN A 71 3.17 9.35 -8.18
CA ASN A 71 4.15 9.47 -9.25
C ASN A 71 4.66 8.08 -9.60
N THR A 72 4.63 7.71 -10.88
CA THR A 72 5.09 6.39 -11.36
C THR A 72 6.49 6.06 -10.82
N SER A 73 7.42 7.02 -10.82
CA SER A 73 8.78 6.84 -10.29
C SER A 73 8.83 6.56 -8.78
N SER A 74 7.91 7.12 -7.99
CA SER A 74 7.81 6.83 -6.55
C SER A 74 7.44 5.37 -6.34
N ILE A 75 6.47 4.87 -7.11
CA ILE A 75 5.98 3.49 -7.05
C ILE A 75 7.04 2.50 -7.57
N GLU A 76 7.69 2.83 -8.69
CA GLU A 76 8.74 2.00 -9.30
C GLU A 76 9.90 1.71 -8.33
N THR A 77 10.18 2.62 -7.39
CA THR A 77 11.18 2.40 -6.35
C THR A 77 10.85 1.18 -5.48
N TYR A 78 9.58 0.96 -5.16
CA TYR A 78 9.13 -0.20 -4.39
C TYR A 78 9.00 -1.46 -5.26
N VAL A 79 8.58 -1.29 -6.52
CA VAL A 79 8.56 -2.38 -7.52
C VAL A 79 9.94 -3.00 -7.66
N GLN A 80 10.98 -2.17 -7.79
CA GLN A 80 12.36 -2.62 -7.91
C GLN A 80 12.84 -3.36 -6.66
N GLN A 81 12.48 -2.89 -5.46
CA GLN A 81 12.82 -3.56 -4.20
C GLN A 81 12.18 -4.95 -4.11
N ALA A 82 10.88 -5.07 -4.41
CA ALA A 82 10.17 -6.35 -4.40
C ALA A 82 10.75 -7.32 -5.44
N GLN A 83 10.97 -6.84 -6.67
CA GLN A 83 11.56 -7.65 -7.75
C GLN A 83 12.97 -8.13 -7.39
N ALA A 84 13.81 -7.28 -6.82
CA ALA A 84 15.16 -7.64 -6.37
C ALA A 84 15.14 -8.72 -5.27
N ALA A 85 14.07 -8.75 -4.46
CA ALA A 85 13.84 -9.75 -3.43
C ALA A 85 13.07 -11.00 -3.94
N GLY A 86 12.72 -11.06 -5.22
CA GLY A 86 11.92 -12.16 -5.79
C GLY A 86 10.47 -12.18 -5.29
N LYS A 87 9.95 -11.05 -4.81
CA LYS A 87 8.57 -10.88 -4.35
C LYS A 87 7.71 -10.26 -5.43
N LEU A 88 6.41 -10.57 -5.40
CA LEU A 88 5.40 -9.79 -6.10
C LEU A 88 5.07 -8.53 -5.29
N LEU A 89 4.51 -7.51 -5.94
CA LEU A 89 4.05 -6.27 -5.30
C LEU A 89 2.62 -5.97 -5.75
N LEU A 90 1.78 -5.50 -4.82
CA LEU A 90 0.38 -5.14 -5.05
C LEU A 90 0.09 -3.77 -4.43
N MET A 91 -0.51 -2.85 -5.19
CA MET A 91 -1.13 -1.67 -4.60
C MET A 91 -2.47 -2.10 -3.99
N GLU A 92 -2.42 -2.62 -2.76
CA GLU A 92 -3.59 -3.21 -2.09
C GLU A 92 -4.64 -2.15 -1.78
N GLU A 93 -4.21 -0.93 -1.48
CA GLU A 93 -5.11 0.14 -1.08
C GLU A 93 -4.59 1.48 -1.59
N TRP A 94 -5.44 2.24 -2.26
CA TRP A 94 -5.18 3.65 -2.52
C TRP A 94 -6.48 4.45 -2.59
N GLY A 95 -6.39 5.73 -2.27
CA GLY A 95 -7.54 6.62 -2.24
C GLY A 95 -7.12 8.08 -2.10
N ALA A 96 -8.08 8.99 -2.23
CA ALA A 96 -7.79 10.41 -2.12
C ALA A 96 -8.96 11.16 -1.51
N CYS A 97 -8.65 12.33 -0.96
CA CYS A 97 -9.62 13.26 -0.42
C CYS A 97 -10.64 13.67 -1.48
N TYR A 98 -11.90 13.68 -1.04
CA TYR A 98 -13.00 14.25 -1.79
C TYR A 98 -12.95 15.78 -1.88
N PHE A 99 -12.37 16.41 -0.86
CA PHE A 99 -12.37 17.84 -0.64
C PHE A 99 -11.05 18.48 -1.05
N ASN A 100 -11.05 19.80 -1.18
CA ASN A 100 -9.89 20.61 -1.55
C ASN A 100 -8.86 20.80 -0.42
N THR A 101 -8.98 20.04 0.66
CA THR A 101 -7.99 19.98 1.73
C THR A 101 -6.81 19.11 1.32
N ASP A 102 -5.73 19.20 2.09
CA ASP A 102 -4.60 18.29 1.96
C ASP A 102 -5.11 16.84 2.07
N ASN A 103 -4.46 15.90 1.36
CA ASN A 103 -4.91 14.51 1.17
C ASN A 103 -5.03 13.71 2.49
N ASN A 104 -4.75 14.37 3.61
CA ASN A 104 -4.70 13.88 4.97
C ASN A 104 -5.79 14.42 5.91
N ASN A 105 -6.65 15.33 5.45
CA ASN A 105 -7.73 15.94 6.23
C ASN A 105 -9.01 15.98 5.39
N CYS A 106 -9.43 14.79 4.96
CA CYS A 106 -10.55 14.61 4.05
C CYS A 106 -11.96 14.85 4.60
N PRO A 107 -12.26 15.10 5.90
CA PRO A 107 -13.63 15.45 6.30
C PRO A 107 -13.94 16.96 6.23
N THR A 108 -13.00 17.81 5.83
CA THR A 108 -13.16 19.28 5.86
C THR A 108 -12.93 19.92 4.50
N GLY A 109 -13.43 21.14 4.30
CA GLY A 109 -13.26 21.91 3.06
C GLY A 109 -14.45 21.83 2.11
N ASP A 110 -14.22 22.27 0.87
CA ASP A 110 -15.21 22.20 -0.20
C ASP A 110 -14.93 20.98 -1.07
N ALA A 111 -16.00 20.31 -1.50
CA ALA A 111 -15.90 19.21 -2.44
C ALA A 111 -15.14 19.68 -3.70
N LEU A 112 -14.12 18.92 -4.11
CA LEU A 112 -13.49 19.14 -5.41
C LEU A 112 -14.55 19.08 -6.51
N PHE A 113 -14.37 19.85 -7.59
CA PHE A 113 -15.25 19.71 -8.75
C PHE A 113 -15.23 18.25 -9.25
N THR A 114 -16.38 17.74 -9.69
CA THR A 114 -16.47 16.37 -10.23
C THR A 114 -15.41 16.09 -11.29
N SER A 115 -15.19 17.04 -12.21
CA SER A 115 -14.16 16.90 -13.25
C SER A 115 -12.74 16.79 -12.71
N ALA A 116 -12.43 17.43 -11.57
CA ALA A 116 -11.12 17.31 -10.93
C ALA A 116 -10.96 15.94 -10.26
N ARG A 117 -11.99 15.45 -9.57
CA ARG A 117 -11.97 14.10 -8.95
C ARG A 117 -11.84 13.00 -10.00
N ASP A 118 -12.60 13.11 -11.09
CA ASP A 118 -12.56 12.15 -12.19
C ASP A 118 -11.16 12.14 -12.84
N ALA A 119 -10.60 13.33 -13.11
CA ALA A 119 -9.27 13.45 -13.68
C ALA A 119 -8.18 12.88 -12.75
N ASN A 120 -8.30 13.12 -11.44
CA ASN A 120 -7.38 12.60 -10.44
C ASN A 120 -7.38 11.06 -10.39
N ILE A 121 -8.56 10.44 -10.29
CA ILE A 121 -8.68 8.97 -10.25
C ILE A 121 -8.11 8.35 -11.53
N VAL A 122 -8.46 8.88 -12.70
CA VAL A 122 -7.95 8.39 -13.99
C VAL A 122 -6.42 8.56 -14.07
N GLY A 123 -5.90 9.71 -13.64
CA GLY A 123 -4.47 10.00 -13.66
C GLY A 123 -3.68 9.08 -12.74
N TRP A 124 -4.09 8.95 -11.48
CA TRP A 124 -3.37 8.14 -10.49
C TRP A 124 -3.48 6.64 -10.78
N ALA A 125 -4.66 6.14 -11.16
CA ALA A 125 -4.80 4.75 -11.61
C ALA A 125 -3.91 4.48 -12.84
N GLY A 126 -3.84 5.44 -13.77
CA GLY A 126 -2.94 5.38 -14.92
C GLY A 126 -1.48 5.30 -14.52
N ASN A 127 -1.04 6.11 -13.55
CA ASN A 127 0.33 6.10 -13.06
C ASN A 127 0.71 4.81 -12.32
N ILE A 128 -0.19 4.27 -11.49
CA ILE A 128 0.00 2.98 -10.80
C ILE A 128 0.09 1.84 -11.82
N THR A 129 -0.79 1.84 -12.82
CA THR A 129 -0.76 0.87 -13.92
C THR A 129 0.54 0.99 -14.73
N ALA A 130 1.01 2.22 -15.00
CA ALA A 130 2.25 2.48 -15.71
C ALA A 130 3.49 2.00 -14.93
N ALA A 131 3.44 2.01 -13.60
CA ALA A 131 4.48 1.42 -12.75
C ALA A 131 4.45 -0.13 -12.75
N GLY A 132 3.47 -0.75 -13.42
CA GLY A 132 3.36 -2.20 -13.56
C GLY A 132 2.64 -2.89 -12.39
N LEU A 133 1.89 -2.15 -11.57
CA LEU A 133 1.17 -2.71 -10.43
C LEU A 133 -0.31 -2.98 -10.73
N PRO A 134 -0.83 -4.18 -10.36
CA PRO A 134 -2.25 -4.31 -10.10
C PRO A 134 -2.64 -3.45 -8.88
N TRP A 135 -3.89 -3.00 -8.84
CA TRP A 135 -4.37 -2.10 -7.79
C TRP A 135 -5.80 -2.38 -7.39
N LEU A 136 -6.12 -2.15 -6.11
CA LEU A 136 -7.49 -2.05 -5.63
C LEU A 136 -7.73 -0.63 -5.07
N TYR A 137 -8.86 -0.05 -5.45
CA TYR A 137 -9.26 1.26 -4.97
C TYR A 137 -10.13 1.09 -3.72
N TRP A 138 -9.81 1.82 -2.65
CA TRP A 138 -10.46 1.65 -1.35
C TRP A 138 -11.69 2.54 -1.19
N GLU A 139 -11.50 3.83 -0.95
CA GLU A 139 -12.57 4.80 -1.14
C GLU A 139 -12.02 6.24 -1.26
N VAL A 140 -12.90 7.11 -1.74
CA VAL A 140 -12.95 8.53 -1.40
C VAL A 140 -12.96 8.66 0.13
N LEU A 141 -11.81 8.98 0.73
CA LEU A 141 -11.60 8.99 2.18
C LEU A 141 -12.57 9.95 2.90
N PRO A 142 -13.41 9.50 3.85
CA PRO A 142 -14.19 10.37 4.72
C PRO A 142 -13.44 10.76 6.03
N ASN A 143 -12.21 10.28 6.22
CA ASN A 143 -11.41 10.39 7.44
C ASN A 143 -9.98 10.92 7.16
N ALA A 144 -9.20 11.14 8.24
CA ALA A 144 -7.81 11.61 8.14
C ALA A 144 -6.86 10.54 7.59
N ASP A 145 -5.71 10.97 7.03
CA ASP A 145 -4.66 10.08 6.50
C ASP A 145 -4.22 9.04 7.52
N PRO A 146 -4.10 7.77 7.14
CA PRO A 146 -3.35 6.80 7.92
C PRO A 146 -1.86 7.18 8.08
N CYS A 147 -1.26 7.91 7.13
CA CYS A 147 0.19 8.21 7.11
C CYS A 147 0.69 9.22 8.16
N ILE A 148 -0.20 9.89 8.91
CA ILE A 148 0.15 11.02 9.81
C ILE A 148 -0.25 10.73 11.27
N ALA A 149 -0.30 9.46 11.67
CA ALA A 149 -0.48 9.10 13.08
C ALA A 149 0.76 9.45 13.93
#